data_AF-A0A537N016-F1
#
_entry.id   AF-A0A537N016-F1
#
_cell.length_a   1.000
_cell.length_b   1.000
_cell.length_c   1.000
_cell.angle_alpha   90.00
_cell.angle_beta   90.00
_cell.angle_gamma   90.00
#
_symmetry.space_group_name_H-M   'P 1'
#
loop_
_entity.id
_entity.type
_entity.pdbx_description
1 polymer ?
#
loop_
_entity_poly.entity_id
_entity_poly.type
_entity_poly.pdbx_seq_one_letter_code
_entity_poly.pdbx_strand_id
1 'polypeptide(L)'
;DGAKDIRRVSDPHLRIKDLDRDGVDAEVIYGILGASSRLNDKDASNEMLRIYNDWLKDFCSHYPDRHIGLACLPYGDIDAAVKEIYRVAKLGIKGLELSCSWDMEPMWHPPTCRPT
;
A
#
# COMPACT_ATOMS: atom_id res chain seq x y z
N ASP A 1 -22.86 -8.95 -3.23
CA ASP A 1 -22.55 -8.69 -1.80
C ASP A 1 -22.54 -7.21 -1.43
N GLY A 2 -21.86 -6.34 -2.17
CA GLY A 2 -21.84 -4.90 -1.86
C GLY A 2 -23.21 -4.20 -1.80
N ALA A 3 -24.21 -4.64 -2.59
CA ALA A 3 -25.58 -4.14 -2.52
C ALA A 3 -26.32 -4.53 -1.21
N LYS A 4 -25.78 -5.49 -0.46
CA LYS A 4 -26.26 -5.91 0.88
C LYS A 4 -25.37 -5.37 2.00
N ASP A 5 -24.52 -4.39 1.69
CA ASP A 5 -23.49 -3.80 2.57
C ASP A 5 -22.43 -4.79 3.09
N ILE A 6 -22.26 -5.92 2.40
CA ILE A 6 -21.22 -6.90 2.74
C ILE A 6 -19.95 -6.54 1.96
N ARG A 7 -18.91 -6.09 2.68
CA ARG A 7 -17.64 -5.61 2.12
C ARG A 7 -16.49 -6.59 2.38
N ARG A 8 -16.57 -7.78 1.76
CA ARG A 8 -15.62 -8.88 2.01
C ARG A 8 -14.14 -8.49 1.85
N VAL A 9 -13.84 -7.68 0.83
CA VAL A 9 -12.47 -7.29 0.47
C VAL A 9 -11.82 -6.35 1.50
N SER A 10 -12.62 -5.54 2.20
CA SER A 10 -12.14 -4.55 3.19
C SER A 10 -12.42 -4.93 4.64
N ASP A 11 -13.06 -6.09 4.87
CA ASP A 11 -13.23 -6.69 6.19
C ASP A 11 -12.23 -7.87 6.32
N PRO A 12 -11.26 -7.79 7.24
CA PRO A 12 -10.21 -8.81 7.35
C PRO A 12 -10.79 -10.19 7.72
N HIS A 13 -11.89 -10.24 8.48
CA HIS A 13 -12.52 -11.50 8.93
C HIS A 13 -13.36 -12.16 7.83
N LEU A 14 -13.85 -11.40 6.87
CA LEU A 14 -14.51 -11.95 5.69
C LEU A 14 -13.50 -12.32 4.61
N ARG A 15 -12.44 -11.53 4.45
CA ARG A 15 -11.37 -11.78 3.49
C ARG A 15 -10.64 -13.09 3.76
N ILE A 16 -10.30 -13.37 5.03
CA ILE A 16 -9.63 -14.61 5.40
C ILE A 16 -10.48 -15.86 5.10
N LYS A 17 -11.81 -15.77 5.22
CA LYS A 17 -12.72 -16.87 4.87
C LYS A 17 -12.74 -17.16 3.39
N ASP A 18 -12.57 -16.13 2.56
CA ASP A 18 -12.43 -16.30 1.13
C ASP A 18 -11.08 -16.97 0.80
N LEU A 19 -9.98 -16.59 1.49
CA LEU A 19 -8.69 -17.29 1.36
C LEU A 19 -8.78 -18.77 1.77
N ASP A 20 -9.44 -19.07 2.89
CA ASP A 20 -9.61 -20.45 3.37
C ASP A 20 -10.48 -21.28 2.41
N ARG A 21 -11.53 -20.68 1.82
CA ARG A 21 -12.36 -21.34 0.80
C ARG A 21 -11.54 -21.68 -0.44
N ASP A 22 -10.67 -20.77 -0.84
CA ASP A 22 -9.88 -20.88 -2.07
C ASP A 22 -8.57 -21.67 -1.85
N GLY A 23 -8.26 -22.08 -0.61
CA GLY A 23 -7.08 -22.86 -0.26
C GLY A 23 -5.78 -22.04 -0.30
N VAL A 24 -5.85 -20.73 -0.06
CA VAL A 24 -4.72 -19.80 -0.15
C VAL A 24 -4.09 -19.60 1.23
N ASP A 25 -2.80 -19.95 1.35
CA ASP A 25 -2.06 -19.84 2.61
C ASP A 25 -1.78 -18.40 3.04
N ALA A 26 -1.55 -17.47 2.13
CA ALA A 26 -1.36 -16.06 2.44
C ALA A 26 -1.56 -15.22 1.19
N GLU A 27 -1.84 -13.94 1.37
CA GLU A 27 -1.95 -12.97 0.28
C GLU A 27 -1.03 -11.76 0.49
N VAL A 28 -0.57 -11.21 -0.63
CA VAL A 28 0.12 -9.92 -0.67
C VAL A 28 -0.89 -8.87 -1.14
N ILE A 29 -1.09 -7.82 -0.34
CA ILE A 29 -2.09 -6.79 -0.58
C ILE A 29 -1.42 -5.57 -1.22
N TYR A 30 -1.77 -5.32 -2.47
CA TYR A 30 -1.46 -4.08 -3.19
C TYR A 30 -2.46 -3.00 -2.82
N GLY A 31 -2.00 -1.74 -2.82
CA GLY A 31 -2.78 -0.61 -2.36
C GLY A 31 -3.36 0.25 -3.46
N ILE A 32 -3.38 1.55 -3.20
CA ILE A 32 -4.25 2.50 -3.90
C ILE A 32 -3.47 3.52 -4.73
N LEU A 33 -2.29 3.16 -5.23
CA LEU A 33 -1.44 4.06 -6.03
C LEU A 33 -2.19 4.71 -7.20
N GLY A 34 -3.07 3.95 -7.87
CA GLY A 34 -3.88 4.47 -8.98
C GLY A 34 -4.98 5.45 -8.55
N ALA A 35 -5.36 5.47 -7.28
CA ALA A 35 -6.26 6.48 -6.72
C ALA A 35 -5.47 7.74 -6.35
N SER A 36 -4.31 7.61 -5.69
CA SER A 36 -3.50 8.76 -5.31
C SER A 36 -2.97 9.52 -6.52
N SER A 37 -2.67 8.83 -7.63
CA SER A 37 -2.24 9.48 -8.88
C SER A 37 -3.32 10.34 -9.55
N ARG A 38 -4.60 10.18 -9.17
CA ARG A 38 -5.72 10.96 -9.71
C ARG A 38 -6.02 12.22 -8.90
N LEU A 39 -5.44 12.37 -7.72
CA LEU A 39 -5.48 13.62 -6.98
C LEU A 39 -4.49 14.59 -7.64
N ASN A 40 -5.02 15.63 -8.27
CA ASN A 40 -4.22 16.72 -8.85
C ASN A 40 -3.64 17.66 -7.75
N ASP A 41 -3.26 17.11 -6.61
CA ASP A 41 -2.73 17.80 -5.44
C ASP A 41 -1.74 16.86 -4.73
N LYS A 42 -0.47 17.24 -4.70
CA LYS A 42 0.61 16.41 -4.17
C LYS A 42 0.50 16.21 -2.66
N ASP A 43 0.12 17.25 -1.91
CA ASP A 43 0.04 17.17 -0.46
C ASP A 43 -1.14 16.30 -0.05
N ALA A 44 -2.28 16.45 -0.74
CA ALA A 44 -3.44 15.59 -0.55
C ALA A 44 -3.14 14.12 -0.90
N SER A 45 -2.41 13.86 -1.99
CA SER A 45 -1.98 12.50 -2.36
C SER A 45 -1.09 11.88 -1.28
N ASN A 46 -0.12 12.63 -0.78
CA ASN A 46 0.81 12.14 0.25
C ASN A 46 0.08 11.80 1.56
N GLU A 47 -0.83 12.65 2.01
CA GLU A 47 -1.63 12.39 3.21
C GLU A 47 -2.61 11.22 3.02
N MET A 48 -3.20 11.08 1.83
CA MET A 48 -4.04 9.93 1.50
C MET A 48 -3.27 8.61 1.59
N LEU A 49 -2.04 8.55 1.05
CA LEU A 49 -1.20 7.36 1.12
C LEU A 49 -0.81 7.04 2.57
N ARG A 50 -0.52 8.05 3.38
CA ARG A 50 -0.22 7.89 4.80
C ARG A 50 -1.40 7.28 5.56
N ILE A 51 -2.61 7.83 5.37
CA ILE A 51 -3.85 7.32 5.97
C ILE A 51 -4.10 5.87 5.53
N TYR A 52 -3.87 5.58 4.25
CA TYR A 52 -3.99 4.22 3.73
C TYR A 52 -3.00 3.26 4.39
N ASN A 53 -1.74 3.65 4.56
CA ASN A 53 -0.72 2.82 5.20
C ASN A 53 -1.05 2.55 6.68
N ASP A 54 -1.65 3.51 7.39
CA ASP A 54 -2.13 3.32 8.76
C ASP A 54 -3.27 2.29 8.81
N TRP A 55 -4.26 2.44 7.92
CA TRP A 55 -5.33 1.45 7.76
C TRP A 55 -4.79 0.07 7.38
N LEU A 56 -3.81 0.00 6.47
CA LEU A 56 -3.23 -1.25 6.00
C LEU A 56 -2.53 -2.00 7.14
N LYS A 57 -1.80 -1.28 7.99
CA LYS A 57 -1.19 -1.86 9.19
C LYS A 57 -2.25 -2.44 10.13
N ASP A 58 -3.34 -1.70 10.38
CA ASP A 58 -4.42 -2.19 11.25
C ASP A 58 -5.11 -3.41 10.63
N PHE A 59 -5.39 -3.37 9.33
CA PHE A 59 -5.98 -4.47 8.58
C PHE A 59 -5.13 -5.76 8.66
N CYS A 60 -3.82 -5.63 8.42
CA CYS A 60 -2.91 -6.78 8.46
C CYS A 60 -2.70 -7.31 9.89
N SER A 61 -2.86 -6.47 10.92
CA SER A 61 -2.65 -6.86 12.31
C SER A 61 -3.63 -7.93 12.82
N HIS A 62 -4.79 -8.09 12.18
CA HIS A 62 -5.76 -9.14 12.53
C HIS A 62 -5.25 -10.55 12.17
N TYR A 63 -4.47 -10.67 11.10
CA TYR A 63 -3.95 -11.94 10.58
C TYR A 63 -2.53 -11.76 10.00
N PRO A 64 -1.51 -11.42 10.83
CA PRO A 64 -0.20 -10.93 10.37
C PRO A 64 0.66 -11.95 9.62
N ASP A 65 0.30 -13.23 9.70
CA ASP A 65 0.95 -14.33 8.99
C ASP A 65 0.27 -14.66 7.66
N ARG A 66 -0.96 -14.17 7.44
CA ARG A 66 -1.79 -14.47 6.27
C ARG A 66 -2.00 -13.24 5.38
N HIS A 67 -2.06 -12.03 5.95
CA HIS A 67 -2.22 -10.76 5.24
C HIS A 67 -0.90 -9.98 5.23
N ILE A 68 -0.28 -9.87 4.05
CA ILE A 68 1.02 -9.20 3.88
C ILE A 68 0.80 -7.91 3.09
N GLY A 69 0.69 -6.78 3.80
CA GLY A 69 0.50 -5.47 3.18
C GLY A 69 1.78 -4.91 2.54
N LEU A 70 1.61 -4.24 1.39
CA LEU A 70 2.63 -3.40 0.78
C LEU A 70 2.30 -1.92 1.03
N ALA A 71 3.19 -1.20 1.72
CA ALA A 71 2.98 0.23 1.95
C ALA A 71 3.12 1.01 0.64
N CYS A 72 2.15 1.87 0.35
CA CYS A 72 2.18 2.76 -0.78
C CYS A 72 3.08 3.96 -0.48
N LEU A 73 4.01 4.26 -1.39
CA LEU A 73 4.92 5.38 -1.24
C LEU A 73 4.51 6.56 -2.13
N PRO A 74 4.73 7.81 -1.66
CA PRO A 74 4.49 8.98 -2.47
C PRO A 74 5.40 9.00 -3.69
N TYR A 75 4.83 9.38 -4.84
CA TYR A 75 5.53 9.48 -6.11
C TYR A 75 5.99 10.91 -6.37
N GLY A 76 7.22 11.08 -6.86
CA GLY A 76 7.76 12.39 -7.25
C GLY A 76 8.32 13.25 -6.11
N ASP A 77 8.33 12.74 -4.88
CA ASP A 77 9.00 13.33 -3.72
C ASP A 77 9.81 12.25 -2.99
N ILE A 78 11.12 12.23 -3.27
CA ILE A 78 12.04 11.23 -2.72
C ILE A 78 12.16 11.37 -1.20
N ASP A 79 12.21 12.60 -0.68
CA ASP A 79 12.37 12.83 0.75
C ASP A 79 11.14 12.37 1.53
N ALA A 80 9.93 12.62 0.99
CA ALA A 80 8.69 12.11 1.56
C ALA A 80 8.64 10.57 1.50
N ALA A 81 9.05 9.97 0.37
CA ALA A 81 9.08 8.52 0.22
C ALA A 81 10.04 7.86 1.21
N VAL A 82 11.26 8.41 1.37
CA VAL A 82 12.25 7.91 2.33
C VAL A 82 11.74 8.01 3.77
N LYS A 83 11.15 9.15 4.16
CA LYS A 83 10.53 9.30 5.49
C LYS A 83 9.44 8.27 5.73
N GLU A 84 8.60 8.02 4.73
CA GLU A 84 7.51 7.06 4.84
C GLU A 84 8.02 5.62 4.94
N ILE A 85 9.05 5.24 4.18
CA ILE A 85 9.72 3.93 4.28
C ILE A 85 10.16 3.66 5.72
N TYR A 86 10.88 4.60 6.34
CA TYR A 86 11.33 4.44 7.73
C TYR A 86 10.16 4.38 8.72
N ARG A 87 9.07 5.09 8.46
CA ARG A 87 7.88 5.07 9.30
C ARG A 87 7.18 3.72 9.23
N VAL A 88 6.88 3.23 8.02
CA VAL A 88 6.16 1.96 7.83
C VAL A 88 6.97 0.75 8.25
N ALA A 89 8.29 0.81 8.13
CA ALA A 89 9.19 -0.20 8.68
C ALA A 89 9.06 -0.31 10.20
N LYS A 90 8.96 0.82 10.92
CA LYS A 90 8.72 0.83 12.38
C LYS A 90 7.33 0.30 12.75
N LEU A 91 6.36 0.40 11.85
CA LEU A 91 5.01 -0.14 12.01
C LEU A 91 4.93 -1.65 11.74
N GLY A 92 6.00 -2.27 11.22
CA GLY A 92 6.05 -3.70 10.94
C GLY A 92 5.48 -4.10 9.57
N ILE A 93 5.27 -3.13 8.66
CA ILE A 93 4.89 -3.44 7.27
C ILE A 93 6.09 -4.11 6.57
N LYS A 94 5.82 -5.21 5.87
CA LYS A 94 6.84 -6.12 5.33
C LYS A 94 7.25 -5.84 3.89
N GLY A 95 6.54 -4.98 3.18
CA GLY A 95 6.84 -4.66 1.79
C GLY A 95 6.41 -3.25 1.39
N LEU A 96 6.86 -2.85 0.20
CA LEU A 96 6.64 -1.52 -0.35
C LEU A 96 6.09 -1.66 -1.76
N GLU A 97 5.16 -0.77 -2.11
CA GLU A 97 4.59 -0.67 -3.44
C GLU A 97 5.07 0.63 -4.09
N LEU A 98 5.61 0.50 -5.29
CA LEU A 98 6.07 1.63 -6.10
C LEU A 98 5.32 1.63 -7.42
N SER A 99 4.91 2.82 -7.86
CA SER A 99 4.28 2.95 -9.18
C SER A 99 5.31 2.66 -10.26
N CYS A 100 4.88 1.96 -11.32
CA CYS A 100 5.67 1.75 -12.52
C CYS A 100 4.78 2.07 -13.72
N SER A 101 5.21 3.01 -14.54
CA SER A 101 4.54 3.36 -15.79
C SER A 101 5.60 3.72 -16.83
N TRP A 102 5.26 3.47 -18.08
CA TRP A 102 6.18 3.62 -19.22
C TRP A 102 6.62 5.07 -19.46
N ASP A 103 5.86 6.02 -18.95
CA ASP A 103 6.10 7.46 -19.10
C ASP A 103 6.90 8.05 -17.91
N MET A 104 7.31 7.22 -16.94
CA MET A 104 8.09 7.66 -15.80
C MET A 104 9.58 7.44 -16.01
N GLU A 105 10.38 8.37 -15.46
CA GLU A 105 11.81 8.18 -15.35
C GLU A 105 12.09 6.89 -14.55
N PRO A 106 12.94 5.98 -15.05
CA PRO A 106 13.21 4.73 -14.35
C PRO A 106 13.72 4.98 -12.93
N MET A 107 13.14 4.29 -11.94
CA MET A 107 13.49 4.49 -10.53
C MET A 107 14.91 4.01 -10.19
N TRP A 108 15.51 3.15 -11.04
CA TRP A 108 16.91 2.73 -10.95
C TRP A 108 17.88 3.70 -11.65
N HIS A 109 17.39 4.80 -12.23
CA HIS A 109 18.23 5.81 -12.83
C HIS A 109 19.00 6.56 -11.71
N PRO A 110 20.32 6.82 -11.86
CA PRO A 110 21.13 7.41 -10.80
C PRO A 110 20.57 8.69 -10.14
N PRO A 111 19.94 9.64 -10.87
CA PRO A 111 19.38 10.85 -10.28
C PRO A 111 18.15 10.60 -9.38
N THR A 112 17.43 9.51 -9.60
CA THR A 112 16.22 9.16 -8.83
C THR A 112 16.52 8.21 -7.67
N CYS A 113 17.54 7.36 -7.80
CA CYS A 113 17.91 6.35 -6.80
C CYS A 113 18.88 6.86 -5.73
N ARG A 114 19.73 7.85 -6.05
CA ARG A 114 20.68 8.45 -5.10
C ARG A 114 20.42 9.95 -4.96
N PRO A 115 19.62 10.39 -3.96
CA PRO A 115 19.55 11.81 -3.63
C PRO A 115 20.94 12.27 -3.18
N THR A 116 21.44 13.35 -3.78
CA THR A 116 22.71 14.03 -3.41
C THR A 116 22.62 14.67 -2.04
#